data_AF-A0A2V9J5X6-F1
#
_entry.id   AF-A0A2V9J5X6-F1
#
_cell.length_a   1.000
_cell.length_b   1.000
_cell.length_c   1.000
_cell.angle_alpha   90.00
_cell.angle_beta   90.00
_cell.angle_gamma   90.00
#
_symmetry.space_group_name_H-M   'P 1'
#
loop_
_entity.id
_entity.type
_entity.pdbx_description
1 polymer ?
#
loop_
_entity_poly.entity_id
_entity_poly.type
_entity_poly.pdbx_seq_one_letter_code
_entity_poly.pdbx_strand_id
1 'polypeptide(L)'
;MFLRAKVRKKDGKEHRYFSVVENRRIGPKQQKRMAQRTVLYLGEINDGQEAAWRKSLEVFDESCQRYSTLSLFPEDREIPAEASSSIQVKLSEMELRRPRMFGNCWLGCELWRQLGLQAFWEEKLSSQVQRETVPWEKVLRLLVVNRLIEPGSEFRLHRQWFDPTAMAELLETDFAVAEKDRLYRCLDRILEHKQALFVHLRQRWQDLFAAPFDVLLYDLTSTYIEGEGEQIPQARYGYSRDQRFDCKQVVIALVITPEGFPLAYEVMDGNTSDKTT
;
A
#
# COMPACT_ATOMS: atom_id res chain seq x y z
N MET A 1 0.48 22.20 0.61
CA MET A 1 0.27 22.10 2.07
C MET A 1 1.45 22.78 2.75
N PHE A 2 1.32 23.27 3.99
CA PHE A 2 2.38 23.97 4.72
C PHE A 2 2.28 23.69 6.22
N LEU A 3 3.38 23.87 6.95
CA LEU A 3 3.40 23.78 8.41
C LEU A 3 2.94 25.12 9.00
N ARG A 4 1.88 25.12 9.81
CA ARG A 4 1.38 26.28 10.54
C ARG A 4 1.72 26.16 12.01
N ALA A 5 2.30 27.21 12.58
CA ALA A 5 2.45 27.35 14.02
C ALA A 5 1.35 28.23 14.60
N LYS A 6 0.79 27.83 15.75
CA LYS A 6 -0.12 28.66 16.56
C LYS A 6 0.48 28.83 17.94
N VAL A 7 0.77 30.06 18.31
CA VAL A 7 1.25 30.41 19.65
C VAL A 7 0.05 30.63 20.56
N ARG A 8 0.07 30.01 21.74
CA ARG A 8 -0.93 30.20 22.79
C ARG A 8 -0.22 30.50 24.11
N LYS A 9 -0.62 31.58 24.78
CA LYS A 9 -0.21 31.84 26.16
C LYS A 9 -1.12 31.04 27.10
N LYS A 10 -0.52 30.21 27.95
CA LYS A 10 -1.21 29.48 29.03
C LYS A 10 -0.29 29.45 30.25
N ASP A 11 -0.83 29.70 31.44
CA ASP A 11 -0.09 29.64 32.71
C ASP A 11 1.22 30.46 32.72
N GLY A 12 1.19 31.64 32.07
CA GLY A 12 2.36 32.54 31.95
C GLY A 12 3.44 32.09 30.96
N LYS A 13 3.30 30.92 30.33
CA LYS A 13 4.24 30.37 29.33
C LYS A 13 3.64 30.44 27.92
N GLU A 14 4.51 30.65 26.94
CA GLU A 14 4.15 30.55 25.52
C GLU A 14 4.31 29.11 25.03
N HIS A 15 3.21 28.54 24.53
CA HIS A 15 3.18 27.21 23.94
C HIS A 15 2.98 27.33 22.42
N ARG A 16 3.83 26.65 21.64
CA ARG A 16 3.77 26.67 20.17
C ARG A 16 3.25 25.32 19.66
N TYR A 17 2.05 25.34 19.08
CA TYR A 17 1.41 24.15 18.51
C TYR A 17 1.57 24.13 17.00
N PHE A 18 1.83 22.94 16.45
CA PHE A 18 2.07 22.77 15.02
C PHE A 18 0.95 21.99 14.33
N SER A 19 0.68 22.34 13.08
CA SER A 19 -0.30 21.64 12.24
C SER A 19 0.13 21.66 10.78
N VAL A 20 -0.05 20.55 10.07
CA VAL A 20 0.04 20.54 8.61
C VAL A 20 -1.30 21.03 8.06
N VAL A 21 -1.27 22.08 7.22
CA VAL A 21 -2.46 22.75 6.69
C VAL A 21 -2.43 22.75 5.17
N GLU A 22 -3.60 22.52 4.56
CA GLU A 22 -3.83 22.61 3.12
C GLU A 22 -4.68 23.85 2.82
N ASN A 23 -4.26 24.66 1.84
CA ASN A 23 -5.09 25.72 1.27
C ASN A 23 -5.95 25.13 0.14
N ARG A 24 -7.27 25.32 0.22
CA ARG A 24 -8.24 24.98 -0.82
C ARG A 24 -8.88 26.24 -1.37
N ARG A 25 -8.85 26.40 -2.69
CA ARG A 25 -9.58 27.49 -3.37
C ARG A 25 -11.04 27.11 -3.50
N ILE A 26 -11.94 27.95 -3.00
CA ILE A 26 -13.38 27.74 -3.01
C ILE A 26 -14.09 28.98 -3.59
N GLY A 27 -15.22 28.77 -4.25
CA GLY A 27 -16.01 29.83 -4.88
C GLY A 27 -15.78 29.98 -6.39
N PRO A 28 -16.64 30.76 -7.08
CA PRO A 28 -16.57 30.97 -8.53
C PRO A 28 -15.29 31.69 -8.95
N LYS A 29 -14.90 31.55 -10.22
CA LYS A 29 -13.62 32.10 -10.75
C LYS A 29 -13.41 33.59 -10.44
N GLN A 30 -14.49 34.36 -10.31
CA GLN A 30 -14.50 35.81 -10.06
C GLN A 30 -14.46 36.18 -8.56
N GLN A 31 -14.76 35.25 -7.65
CA GLN A 31 -14.69 35.44 -6.19
C GLN A 31 -14.07 34.18 -5.54
N LYS A 32 -12.76 33.99 -5.76
CA LYS A 32 -12.02 32.90 -5.11
C LYS A 32 -11.76 33.26 -3.65
N ARG A 33 -12.37 32.52 -2.72
CA ARG A 33 -12.00 32.51 -1.31
C ARG A 33 -11.02 31.37 -1.04
N MET A 34 -10.11 31.56 -0.11
CA MET A 34 -9.22 30.50 0.37
C MET A 34 -9.81 29.90 1.64
N ALA A 35 -9.97 28.58 1.69
CA ALA A 35 -10.28 27.84 2.90
C ALA A 35 -9.04 27.04 3.33
N GLN A 36 -8.80 26.97 4.64
CA GLN A 36 -7.74 26.16 5.21
C GLN A 36 -8.32 24.88 5.79
N ARG A 37 -7.78 23.73 5.40
CA ARG A 37 -8.06 22.42 6.02
C ARG A 37 -6.85 21.99 6.81
N THR A 38 -7.01 21.73 8.11
CA THR A 38 -5.97 21.04 8.89
C THR A 38 -5.91 19.58 8.44
N VAL A 39 -4.74 19.17 7.94
CA VAL A 39 -4.47 17.80 7.47
C VAL A 39 -4.03 16.92 8.64
N LEU A 40 -3.15 17.44 9.49
CA LEU A 40 -2.63 16.74 10.67
C LEU A 40 -2.34 17.75 11.78
N TYR A 41 -2.81 17.46 13.00
CA TYR A 41 -2.45 18.20 14.20
C TYR A 41 -1.27 17.50 14.88
N LEU A 42 -0.13 18.19 14.97
CA LEU A 42 1.12 17.63 15.51
C LEU A 42 1.26 17.86 17.02
N GLY A 43 0.35 18.62 17.62
CA GLY A 43 0.42 18.97 19.04
C GLY A 43 1.51 19.99 19.35
N GLU A 44 1.92 20.00 20.62
CA GLU A 44 3.06 20.75 21.11
C GLU A 44 4.30 19.87 20.99
N ILE A 45 5.31 20.38 20.29
CA ILE A 45 6.61 19.71 20.25
C ILE A 45 7.35 20.16 21.50
N ASN A 46 7.58 19.25 22.43
CA ASN A 46 8.37 19.55 23.63
C ASN A 46 9.88 19.53 23.32
N ASP A 47 10.70 20.06 24.22
CA ASP A 47 12.15 20.18 24.04
C ASP A 47 12.82 18.81 23.74
N GLY A 48 12.30 17.72 24.31
CA GLY A 48 12.80 16.36 24.06
C GLY A 48 12.49 15.84 22.65
N GLN A 49 11.28 16.11 22.14
CA GLN A 49 10.88 15.79 20.77
C GLN A 49 11.62 16.68 19.76
N GLU A 50 11.80 17.96 20.07
CA GLU A 50 12.58 18.89 19.26
C GLU A 50 14.05 18.42 19.15
N ALA A 51 14.65 18.01 20.27
CA ALA A 51 16.01 17.45 20.29
C ALA A 51 16.11 16.12 19.54
N ALA A 52 15.11 15.24 19.65
CA ALA A 52 15.08 13.98 18.91
C ALA A 52 14.97 14.23 17.39
N TRP A 53 14.10 15.13 16.96
CA TRP A 53 13.93 15.47 15.54
C TRP A 53 15.18 16.16 14.95
N ARG A 54 15.86 17.01 15.72
CA ARG A 54 17.13 17.63 15.32
C ARG A 54 18.24 16.59 15.10
N LYS A 55 18.22 15.44 15.78
CA LYS A 55 19.23 14.37 15.65
C LYS A 55 18.97 13.40 14.48
N SER A 56 17.77 13.36 13.93
CA SER A 56 17.33 12.28 13.03
C SER A 56 17.56 12.54 11.53
N LEU A 57 18.41 13.49 11.14
CA LEU A 57 18.57 13.85 9.74
C LEU A 57 19.98 13.58 9.22
N GLU A 58 20.09 12.51 8.45
CA GLU A 58 21.23 12.25 7.57
C GLU A 58 21.04 13.06 6.29
N VAL A 59 21.99 13.95 6.03
CA VAL A 59 22.07 14.75 4.81
C VAL A 59 23.13 14.13 3.91
N PHE A 60 22.74 13.81 2.68
CA PHE A 60 23.64 13.33 1.65
C PHE A 60 24.36 14.51 0.99
N ASP A 61 25.70 14.53 1.10
CA ASP A 61 26.54 15.47 0.39
C ASP A 61 26.89 14.90 -1.00
N GLU A 62 26.33 15.48 -2.06
CA GLU A 62 26.57 15.04 -3.44
C GLU A 62 28.03 15.20 -3.88
N SER A 63 28.76 16.17 -3.32
CA SER A 63 30.16 16.43 -3.69
C SER A 63 31.10 15.40 -3.07
N CYS A 64 30.82 15.00 -1.83
CA CYS A 64 31.64 14.06 -1.07
C CYS A 64 31.10 12.63 -1.12
N GLN A 65 29.92 12.41 -1.71
CA GLN A 65 29.21 11.13 -1.79
C GLN A 65 29.08 10.44 -0.41
N ARG A 66 28.81 11.23 0.64
CA ARG A 66 28.74 10.76 2.03
C ARG A 66 27.53 11.33 2.75
N TYR A 67 27.01 10.54 3.68
CA TYR A 67 26.02 11.00 4.64
C TYR A 67 26.70 11.67 5.81
N SER A 68 26.12 12.78 6.25
CA SER A 68 26.51 13.47 7.48
C SER A 68 25.26 13.84 8.27
N THR A 69 25.35 13.78 9.59
CA THR A 69 24.24 14.21 10.44
C THR A 69 24.29 15.73 10.56
N LEU A 70 23.22 16.42 10.14
CA LEU A 70 23.10 17.87 10.28
C LEU A 70 21.94 18.23 11.21
N SER A 71 22.13 19.26 12.02
CA SER A 71 21.06 19.86 12.82
C SER A 71 20.35 20.96 12.02
N LEU A 72 19.03 20.81 11.78
CA LEU A 72 18.23 21.82 11.10
C LEU A 72 17.71 22.88 12.08
N PHE A 73 17.87 24.15 11.72
CA PHE A 73 17.30 25.29 12.43
C PHE A 73 16.41 26.10 11.49
N PRO A 74 15.28 26.66 11.96
CA PRO A 74 14.57 27.67 11.20
C PRO A 74 15.45 28.91 10.94
N GLU A 75 15.33 29.55 9.77
CA GLU A 75 16.04 30.80 9.45
C GLU A 75 15.77 31.93 10.47
N ASP A 76 14.59 31.93 11.11
CA ASP A 76 14.20 32.92 12.13
C ASP A 76 14.78 32.66 13.53
N ARG A 77 15.68 31.68 13.69
CA ARG A 77 16.33 31.33 14.97
C ARG A 77 17.84 31.27 14.86
N GLU A 78 18.52 31.77 15.89
CA GLU A 78 19.96 31.58 16.04
C GLU A 78 20.31 30.10 16.27
N ILE A 79 21.40 29.67 15.65
CA ILE A 79 21.99 28.35 15.87
C ILE A 79 22.71 28.39 17.23
N PRO A 80 22.38 27.50 18.19
CA PRO A 80 23.12 27.38 19.44
C PRO A 80 24.60 27.11 19.17
N ALA A 81 25.50 27.75 19.93
CA ALA A 81 26.96 27.60 19.76
C ALA A 81 27.45 26.14 19.92
N GLU A 82 26.64 25.30 20.56
CA GLU A 82 26.94 23.91 20.88
C GLU A 82 26.53 22.93 19.77
N ALA A 83 25.85 23.44 18.73
CA ALA A 83 25.34 22.64 17.63
C ALA A 83 26.41 22.48 16.53
N SER A 84 27.11 21.34 16.53
CA SER A 84 28.03 20.95 15.45
C SER A 84 27.27 20.63 14.16
N SER A 85 27.78 21.09 13.01
CA SER A 85 27.25 20.77 11.68
C SER A 85 25.76 21.15 11.54
N SER A 86 25.49 22.45 11.61
CA SER A 86 24.13 23.01 11.61
C SER A 86 23.81 23.74 10.31
N ILE A 87 22.56 23.68 9.88
CA ILE A 87 22.06 24.42 8.71
C ILE A 87 20.74 25.12 9.05
N GLN A 88 20.59 26.35 8.58
CA GLN A 88 19.33 27.09 8.65
C GLN A 88 18.48 26.82 7.42
N VAL A 89 17.18 26.61 7.64
CA VAL A 89 16.21 26.24 6.60
C VAL A 89 15.12 27.30 6.52
N LYS A 90 14.86 27.76 5.29
CA LYS A 90 13.77 28.69 4.98
C LYS A 90 12.45 27.96 4.90
N LEU A 91 11.79 27.74 6.04
CA LEU A 91 10.52 27.02 6.09
C LEU A 91 9.41 27.68 5.25
N SER A 92 9.47 29.00 5.05
CA SER A 92 8.57 29.75 4.19
C SER A 92 8.69 29.41 2.70
N GLU A 93 9.85 28.90 2.27
CA GLU A 93 10.13 28.48 0.90
C GLU A 93 9.99 26.96 0.71
N MET A 94 9.58 26.24 1.75
CA MET A 94 9.41 24.78 1.68
C MET A 94 8.26 24.43 0.72
N GLU A 95 8.61 23.77 -0.38
CA GLU A 95 7.65 23.26 -1.36
C GLU A 95 7.60 21.73 -1.34
N LEU A 96 6.39 21.17 -1.18
CA LEU A 96 6.18 19.74 -1.39
C LEU A 96 6.03 19.46 -2.89
N ARG A 97 7.05 18.84 -3.49
CA ARG A 97 7.06 18.44 -4.91
C ARG A 97 6.88 16.94 -5.05
N ARG A 98 6.04 16.51 -5.99
CA ARG A 98 5.76 15.09 -6.33
C ARG A 98 5.46 14.23 -5.08
N PRO A 99 4.43 14.59 -4.27
CA PRO A 99 4.06 13.77 -3.12
C PRO A 99 3.66 12.36 -3.58
N ARG A 100 4.16 11.35 -2.88
CA ARG A 100 3.84 9.95 -3.15
C ARG A 100 3.14 9.31 -1.95
N MET A 101 2.20 8.42 -2.21
CA MET A 101 1.60 7.56 -1.20
C MET A 101 2.64 6.56 -0.72
N PHE A 102 3.08 6.71 0.53
CA PHE A 102 4.13 5.88 1.13
C PHE A 102 3.57 4.94 2.19
N GLY A 103 2.91 5.46 3.24
CA GLY A 103 2.65 4.69 4.46
C GLY A 103 1.82 3.42 4.26
N ASN A 104 0.76 3.47 3.46
CA ASN A 104 -0.06 2.30 3.13
C ASN A 104 0.68 1.30 2.23
N CYS A 105 1.43 1.80 1.24
CA CYS A 105 2.24 0.98 0.34
C CYS A 105 3.35 0.25 1.10
N TRP A 106 4.03 0.96 2.00
CA TRP A 106 5.03 0.42 2.91
C TRP A 106 4.42 -0.64 3.83
N LEU A 107 3.27 -0.36 4.44
CA LEU A 107 2.59 -1.33 5.30
C LEU A 107 2.19 -2.60 4.54
N GLY A 108 1.64 -2.48 3.33
CA GLY A 108 1.32 -3.63 2.48
C GLY A 108 2.57 -4.44 2.14
N CYS A 109 3.67 -3.74 1.85
CA CYS A 109 4.98 -4.34 1.63
C CYS A 109 5.52 -5.05 2.88
N GLU A 110 5.30 -4.49 4.07
CA GLU A 110 5.75 -5.08 5.34
C GLU A 110 4.95 -6.32 5.69
N LEU A 111 3.61 -6.28 5.56
CA LEU A 111 2.75 -7.46 5.74
C LEU A 111 3.14 -8.60 4.80
N TRP A 112 3.44 -8.28 3.54
CA TRP A 112 3.94 -9.25 2.56
C TRP A 112 5.22 -9.95 3.04
N ARG A 113 6.16 -9.21 3.64
CA ARG A 113 7.39 -9.78 4.22
C ARG A 113 7.11 -10.60 5.47
N GLN A 114 6.26 -10.13 6.38
CA GLN A 114 5.93 -10.85 7.61
C GLN A 114 5.22 -12.17 7.35
N LEU A 115 4.39 -12.22 6.30
CA LEU A 115 3.78 -13.46 5.79
C LEU A 115 4.79 -14.37 5.08
N GLY A 116 6.05 -13.97 4.95
CA GLY A 116 7.09 -14.73 4.25
C GLY A 116 6.81 -14.91 2.74
N LEU A 117 5.95 -14.08 2.15
CA LEU A 117 5.55 -14.21 0.75
C LEU A 117 6.67 -13.80 -0.20
N GLN A 118 7.55 -12.87 0.21
CA GLN A 118 8.71 -12.48 -0.58
C GLN A 118 9.58 -13.71 -0.92
N ALA A 119 10.10 -14.40 0.10
CA ALA A 119 10.96 -15.56 -0.11
C ALA A 119 10.22 -16.71 -0.83
N PHE A 120 8.94 -16.93 -0.49
CA PHE A 120 8.12 -17.95 -1.14
C PHE A 120 7.99 -17.72 -2.65
N TRP A 121 7.64 -16.50 -3.08
CA TRP A 121 7.44 -16.19 -4.49
C TRP A 121 8.75 -15.98 -5.24
N GLU A 122 9.80 -15.48 -4.59
CA GLU A 122 11.15 -15.50 -5.15
C GLU A 122 11.56 -16.93 -5.51
N GLU A 123 11.34 -17.91 -4.62
CA GLU A 123 11.61 -19.32 -4.90
C GLU A 123 10.74 -19.85 -6.05
N LYS A 124 9.41 -19.73 -5.95
CA LYS A 124 8.48 -20.32 -6.93
C LYS A 124 8.60 -19.74 -8.32
N LEU A 125 8.93 -18.45 -8.43
CA LEU A 125 9.01 -17.76 -9.72
C LEU A 125 10.45 -17.64 -10.25
N SER A 126 11.48 -18.05 -9.48
CA SER A 126 12.91 -17.91 -9.84
C SER A 126 13.30 -18.55 -11.18
N SER A 127 12.75 -19.73 -11.50
CA SER A 127 13.06 -20.46 -12.74
C SER A 127 12.61 -19.72 -14.01
N GLN A 128 11.69 -18.76 -13.86
CA GLN A 128 11.09 -17.98 -14.94
C GLN A 128 11.78 -16.61 -15.12
N VAL A 129 12.84 -16.31 -14.35
CA VAL A 129 13.53 -15.00 -14.30
C VAL A 129 14.76 -14.92 -15.21
N GLN A 130 15.28 -16.03 -15.75
CA GLN A 130 16.55 -16.05 -16.50
C GLN A 130 16.63 -15.13 -17.74
N ARG A 131 15.53 -14.48 -18.15
CA ARG A 131 15.46 -13.53 -19.27
C ARG A 131 14.75 -12.20 -18.95
N GLU A 132 14.34 -11.97 -17.71
CA GLU A 132 13.44 -10.87 -17.36
C GLU A 132 14.18 -9.74 -16.61
N THR A 133 13.89 -8.49 -16.99
CA THR A 133 14.48 -7.29 -16.37
C THR A 133 13.95 -7.04 -14.95
N VAL A 134 12.76 -7.53 -14.63
CA VAL A 134 12.08 -7.32 -13.33
C VAL A 134 11.63 -8.65 -12.74
N PRO A 135 11.99 -8.98 -11.48
CA PRO A 135 11.50 -10.17 -10.78
C PRO A 135 9.97 -10.23 -10.70
N TRP A 136 9.39 -11.40 -11.00
CA TRP A 136 7.94 -11.61 -10.94
C TRP A 136 7.36 -11.45 -9.55
N GLU A 137 8.13 -11.74 -8.50
CA GLU A 137 7.71 -11.48 -7.11
C GLU A 137 7.36 -10.00 -6.89
N LYS A 138 8.17 -9.08 -7.42
CA LYS A 138 7.93 -7.64 -7.26
C LYS A 138 6.65 -7.20 -7.98
N VAL A 139 6.37 -7.78 -9.14
CA VAL A 139 5.14 -7.56 -9.90
C VAL A 139 3.93 -8.06 -9.11
N LEU A 140 4.02 -9.27 -8.53
CA LEU A 140 2.94 -9.84 -7.73
C LEU A 140 2.70 -9.05 -6.44
N ARG A 141 3.77 -8.64 -5.76
CA ARG A 141 3.70 -7.77 -4.58
C ARG A 141 3.03 -6.44 -4.92
N LEU A 142 3.36 -5.83 -6.05
CA LEU A 142 2.69 -4.63 -6.54
C LEU A 142 1.18 -4.84 -6.73
N LEU A 143 0.79 -5.93 -7.39
CA LEU A 143 -0.62 -6.28 -7.63
C LEU A 143 -1.39 -6.47 -6.31
N VAL A 144 -0.82 -7.20 -5.36
CA VAL A 144 -1.44 -7.47 -4.06
C VAL A 144 -1.55 -6.19 -3.23
N VAL A 145 -0.50 -5.38 -3.16
CA VAL A 145 -0.53 -4.10 -2.44
C VAL A 145 -1.55 -3.15 -3.07
N ASN A 146 -1.64 -3.09 -4.40
CA ASN A 146 -2.71 -2.32 -5.07
C ASN A 146 -4.10 -2.83 -4.69
N ARG A 147 -4.33 -4.15 -4.69
CA ARG A 147 -5.63 -4.76 -4.35
C ARG A 147 -6.07 -4.45 -2.91
N LEU A 148 -5.11 -4.37 -1.98
CA LEU A 148 -5.37 -4.03 -0.58
C LEU A 148 -5.70 -2.55 -0.35
N ILE A 149 -5.13 -1.66 -1.17
CA ILE A 149 -5.20 -0.21 -0.95
C ILE A 149 -6.29 0.44 -1.80
N GLU A 150 -6.30 0.16 -3.09
CA GLU A 150 -7.17 0.81 -4.06
C GLU A 150 -7.50 -0.16 -5.20
N PRO A 151 -8.35 -1.17 -4.93
CA PRO A 151 -8.64 -2.24 -5.87
C PRO A 151 -9.19 -1.66 -7.18
N GLY A 152 -8.65 -2.15 -8.28
CA GLY A 152 -9.04 -1.76 -9.64
C GLY A 152 -8.50 -2.76 -10.66
N SER A 153 -8.62 -2.42 -11.94
CA SER A 153 -7.98 -3.21 -12.99
C SER A 153 -6.47 -2.95 -13.02
N GLU A 154 -5.72 -3.94 -13.49
CA GLU A 154 -4.27 -3.84 -13.72
C GLU A 154 -3.95 -2.69 -14.69
N PHE A 155 -4.85 -2.42 -15.65
CA PHE A 155 -4.74 -1.27 -16.54
C PHE A 155 -4.88 0.08 -15.81
N ARG A 156 -5.75 0.17 -14.80
CA ARG A 156 -5.85 1.36 -13.95
C ARG A 156 -4.61 1.51 -13.08
N LEU A 157 -4.09 0.40 -12.54
CA LEU A 157 -2.83 0.38 -11.79
C LEU A 157 -1.71 1.01 -12.63
N HIS A 158 -1.51 0.47 -13.83
CA HIS A 158 -0.51 0.92 -14.81
C HIS A 158 -0.61 2.41 -15.14
N ARG A 159 -1.83 2.94 -15.37
CA ARG A 159 -2.02 4.31 -15.88
C ARG A 159 -2.14 5.39 -14.82
N GLN A 160 -2.60 5.04 -13.62
CA GLN A 160 -3.11 6.04 -12.67
C GLN A 160 -2.59 5.84 -11.25
N TRP A 161 -2.41 4.59 -10.82
CA TRP A 161 -2.12 4.33 -9.41
C TRP A 161 -0.62 4.23 -9.12
N PHE A 162 0.19 3.70 -10.04
CA PHE A 162 1.62 3.50 -9.78
C PHE A 162 2.38 4.81 -9.53
N ASP A 163 2.31 5.77 -10.47
CA ASP A 163 3.06 7.04 -10.40
C ASP A 163 2.86 7.86 -9.11
N PRO A 164 1.65 8.01 -8.56
CA PRO A 164 1.45 8.71 -7.30
C PRO A 164 1.82 7.88 -6.05
N THR A 165 2.35 6.67 -6.19
CA THR A 165 2.78 5.82 -5.05
C THR A 165 4.31 5.75 -4.93
N ALA A 166 4.79 5.38 -3.75
CA ALA A 166 6.20 5.07 -3.52
C ALA A 166 6.57 3.63 -3.90
N MET A 167 5.75 2.93 -4.70
CA MET A 167 5.99 1.51 -5.02
C MET A 167 7.29 1.31 -5.81
N ALA A 168 7.69 2.25 -6.67
CA ALA A 168 8.98 2.19 -7.37
C ALA A 168 10.16 2.13 -6.39
N GLU A 169 10.17 2.99 -5.37
CA GLU A 169 11.20 3.01 -4.34
C GLU A 169 11.12 1.79 -3.43
N LEU A 170 9.92 1.41 -2.98
CA LEU A 170 9.71 0.26 -2.08
C LEU A 170 10.06 -1.08 -2.72
N LEU A 171 9.94 -1.18 -4.04
CA LEU A 171 10.30 -2.36 -4.81
C LEU A 171 11.70 -2.25 -5.42
N GLU A 172 12.42 -1.14 -5.23
CA GLU A 172 13.74 -0.90 -5.83
C GLU A 172 13.75 -1.22 -7.34
N THR A 173 12.82 -0.60 -8.07
CA THR A 173 12.61 -0.81 -9.51
C THR A 173 12.04 0.46 -10.15
N ASP A 174 12.10 0.54 -11.48
CA ASP A 174 11.42 1.58 -12.23
C ASP A 174 10.01 1.14 -12.67
N PHE A 175 9.40 1.94 -13.57
CA PHE A 175 8.08 1.69 -14.11
C PHE A 175 7.91 0.34 -14.83
N ALA A 176 9.00 -0.37 -15.20
CA ALA A 176 8.92 -1.67 -15.85
C ALA A 176 8.14 -2.71 -15.03
N VAL A 177 8.14 -2.60 -13.69
CA VAL A 177 7.33 -3.47 -12.81
C VAL A 177 5.82 -3.31 -13.03
N ALA A 178 5.39 -2.11 -13.44
CA ALA A 178 4.01 -1.72 -13.65
C ALA A 178 3.62 -1.73 -15.14
N GLU A 179 4.46 -2.27 -16.02
CA GLU A 179 4.14 -2.43 -17.44
C GLU A 179 2.86 -3.27 -17.60
N LYS A 180 1.89 -2.77 -18.38
CA LYS A 180 0.58 -3.39 -18.56
C LYS A 180 0.65 -4.90 -18.83
N ASP A 181 1.42 -5.32 -19.83
CA ASP A 181 1.50 -6.73 -20.22
C ASP A 181 2.14 -7.60 -19.14
N ARG A 182 3.10 -7.03 -18.39
CA ARG A 182 3.74 -7.71 -17.26
C ARG A 182 2.76 -7.97 -16.14
N LEU A 183 1.91 -6.99 -15.81
CA LEU A 183 0.88 -7.15 -14.78
C LEU A 183 -0.06 -8.32 -15.10
N TYR A 184 -0.57 -8.40 -16.34
CA TYR A 184 -1.46 -9.50 -16.75
C TYR A 184 -0.75 -10.86 -16.80
N ARG A 185 0.46 -10.92 -17.40
CA ARG A 185 1.24 -12.17 -17.45
C ARG A 185 1.63 -12.69 -16.07
N CYS A 186 1.72 -11.82 -15.06
CA CYS A 186 2.00 -12.24 -13.69
C CYS A 186 0.86 -13.13 -13.14
N LEU A 187 -0.39 -12.87 -13.52
CA LEU A 187 -1.56 -13.61 -13.05
C LEU A 187 -1.58 -15.05 -13.57
N ASP A 188 -1.11 -15.27 -14.80
CA ASP A 188 -1.05 -16.61 -15.41
C ASP A 188 -0.03 -17.51 -14.69
N ARG A 189 0.96 -16.93 -14.01
CA ARG A 189 2.07 -17.64 -13.34
C ARG A 189 1.74 -18.11 -11.93
N ILE A 190 0.74 -17.52 -11.28
CA ILE A 190 0.47 -17.83 -9.85
C ILE A 190 -0.43 -19.03 -9.66
N LEU A 191 -1.26 -19.37 -10.65
CA LEU A 191 -2.31 -20.38 -10.50
C LEU A 191 -1.75 -21.78 -10.25
N GLU A 192 -0.65 -22.14 -10.90
CA GLU A 192 0.02 -23.45 -10.71
C GLU A 192 0.52 -23.64 -9.27
N HIS A 193 0.77 -22.55 -8.55
CA HIS A 193 1.29 -22.56 -7.17
C HIS A 193 0.19 -22.45 -6.11
N LYS A 194 -1.10 -22.46 -6.48
CA LYS A 194 -2.25 -22.29 -5.56
C LYS A 194 -2.12 -23.18 -4.31
N GLN A 195 -1.88 -24.48 -4.50
CA GLN A 195 -1.82 -25.42 -3.39
C GLN A 195 -0.63 -25.15 -2.47
N ALA A 196 0.54 -24.86 -3.03
CA ALA A 196 1.74 -24.54 -2.27
C ALA A 196 1.57 -23.25 -1.45
N LEU A 197 0.89 -22.24 -2.03
CA LEU A 197 0.58 -20.98 -1.34
C LEU A 197 -0.31 -21.23 -0.12
N PHE A 198 -1.36 -22.04 -0.24
CA PHE A 198 -2.24 -22.33 0.90
C PHE A 198 -1.55 -23.13 2.00
N VAL A 199 -0.67 -24.06 1.66
CA VAL A 199 0.17 -24.75 2.65
C VAL A 199 1.08 -23.76 3.38
N HIS A 200 1.73 -22.85 2.65
CA HIS A 200 2.58 -21.80 3.23
C HIS A 200 1.78 -20.88 4.15
N LEU A 201 0.63 -20.37 3.70
CA LEU A 201 -0.20 -19.47 4.50
C LEU A 201 -0.76 -20.16 5.75
N ARG A 202 -1.17 -21.42 5.65
CA ARG A 202 -1.62 -22.21 6.81
C ARG A 202 -0.54 -22.24 7.89
N GLN A 203 0.71 -22.50 7.52
CA GLN A 203 1.83 -22.48 8.47
C GLN A 203 2.00 -21.08 9.09
N ARG A 204 1.89 -20.02 8.28
CA ARG A 204 1.98 -18.63 8.79
C ARG A 204 0.87 -18.30 9.78
N TRP A 205 -0.35 -18.77 9.56
CA TRP A 205 -1.45 -18.57 10.50
C TRP A 205 -1.19 -19.26 11.84
N GLN A 206 -0.60 -20.45 11.84
CA GLN A 206 -0.17 -21.13 13.07
C GLN A 206 0.96 -20.39 13.77
N ASP A 207 2.00 -20.01 13.04
CA ASP A 207 3.20 -19.39 13.62
C ASP A 207 2.92 -18.01 14.21
N LEU A 208 2.09 -17.20 13.54
CA LEU A 208 1.83 -15.81 13.92
C LEU A 208 0.68 -15.67 14.91
N PHE A 209 -0.33 -16.53 14.81
CA PHE A 209 -1.61 -16.36 15.54
C PHE A 209 -2.01 -17.57 16.37
N ALA A 210 -1.23 -18.65 16.36
CA ALA A 210 -1.61 -19.93 16.96
C ALA A 210 -3.01 -20.39 16.50
N ALA A 211 -3.34 -20.14 15.22
CA ALA A 211 -4.67 -20.39 14.68
C ALA A 211 -5.05 -21.89 14.79
N PRO A 212 -6.19 -22.22 15.42
CA PRO A 212 -6.69 -23.60 15.48
C PRO A 212 -7.32 -23.99 14.15
N PHE A 213 -7.25 -25.28 13.80
CA PHE A 213 -7.86 -25.82 12.58
C PHE A 213 -8.86 -26.95 12.86
N ASP A 214 -9.41 -26.97 14.07
CA ASP A 214 -10.34 -28.01 14.53
C ASP A 214 -11.74 -27.85 13.91
N VAL A 215 -12.13 -26.60 13.65
CA VAL A 215 -13.38 -26.24 12.99
C VAL A 215 -13.07 -25.40 11.77
N LEU A 216 -13.59 -25.78 10.62
CA LEU A 216 -13.45 -25.04 9.38
C LEU A 216 -14.82 -24.55 8.94
N LEU A 217 -14.90 -23.28 8.55
CA LEU A 217 -16.09 -22.71 7.94
C LEU A 217 -15.99 -22.88 6.43
N TYR A 218 -17.05 -23.40 5.84
CA TYR A 218 -17.22 -23.55 4.41
C TYR A 218 -18.36 -22.65 3.97
N ASP A 219 -18.08 -21.74 3.04
CA ASP A 219 -19.08 -20.88 2.43
C ASP A 219 -18.97 -20.88 0.91
N LEU A 220 -20.13 -20.76 0.27
CA LEU A 220 -20.26 -20.66 -1.18
C LEU A 220 -20.65 -19.25 -1.54
N THR A 221 -19.88 -18.61 -2.40
CA THR A 221 -20.26 -17.36 -3.07
C THR A 221 -20.29 -17.56 -4.58
N SER A 222 -20.97 -16.69 -5.31
CA SER A 222 -20.99 -16.68 -6.77
C SER A 222 -20.47 -15.35 -7.29
N THR A 223 -19.87 -15.36 -8.47
CA THR A 223 -19.61 -14.13 -9.24
C THR A 223 -19.98 -14.36 -10.70
N TYR A 224 -20.47 -13.32 -11.35
CA TYR A 224 -20.82 -13.37 -12.77
C TYR A 224 -19.68 -12.87 -13.67
N ILE A 225 -19.74 -13.25 -14.95
CA ILE A 225 -18.80 -12.86 -15.99
C ILE A 225 -19.51 -11.92 -16.96
N GLU A 226 -18.91 -10.77 -17.24
CA GLU A 226 -19.36 -9.88 -18.31
C GLU A 226 -18.74 -10.33 -19.64
N GLY A 227 -19.58 -10.62 -20.65
CA GLY A 227 -19.19 -11.19 -21.93
C GLY A 227 -19.46 -12.69 -22.03
N GLU A 228 -18.95 -13.33 -23.08
CA GLU A 228 -19.34 -14.71 -23.42
C GLU A 228 -18.70 -15.79 -22.53
N GLY A 229 -17.55 -15.51 -21.88
CA GLY A 229 -16.88 -16.44 -20.98
C GLY A 229 -16.44 -17.77 -21.62
N GLU A 230 -16.26 -17.83 -22.95
CA GLU A 230 -16.02 -19.08 -23.69
C GLU A 230 -14.75 -19.83 -23.26
N GLN A 231 -13.76 -19.10 -22.77
CA GLN A 231 -12.48 -19.64 -22.32
C GLN A 231 -12.48 -20.06 -20.84
N ILE A 232 -13.62 -19.96 -20.16
CA ILE A 232 -13.77 -20.34 -18.74
C ILE A 232 -14.69 -21.56 -18.69
N PRO A 233 -14.15 -22.78 -18.60
CA PRO A 233 -14.96 -24.01 -18.64
C PRO A 233 -16.07 -24.04 -17.58
N GLN A 234 -15.79 -23.51 -16.39
CA GLN A 234 -16.70 -23.43 -15.25
C GLN A 234 -17.82 -22.39 -15.44
N ALA A 235 -17.70 -21.49 -16.42
CA ALA A 235 -18.68 -20.45 -16.67
C ALA A 235 -19.99 -21.08 -17.21
N ARG A 236 -21.00 -21.12 -16.35
CA ARG A 236 -22.33 -21.70 -16.63
C ARG A 236 -23.41 -20.76 -16.13
N TYR A 237 -24.58 -20.79 -16.78
CA TYR A 237 -25.77 -20.14 -16.22
C TYR A 237 -26.24 -20.92 -15.00
N GLY A 238 -26.66 -20.22 -13.95
CA GLY A 238 -27.16 -20.82 -12.73
C GLY A 238 -27.98 -19.83 -11.91
N TYR A 239 -28.24 -20.18 -10.66
CA TYR A 239 -28.93 -19.28 -9.73
C TYR A 239 -28.00 -18.13 -9.34
N SER A 240 -28.29 -16.91 -9.80
CA SER A 240 -27.49 -15.71 -9.53
C SER A 240 -28.02 -14.97 -8.30
N ARG A 241 -27.22 -14.89 -7.24
CA ARG A 241 -27.54 -14.10 -6.04
C ARG A 241 -27.53 -12.59 -6.34
N ASP A 242 -26.78 -12.17 -7.36
CA ASP A 242 -26.67 -10.78 -7.83
C ASP A 242 -27.79 -10.38 -8.82
N GLN A 243 -28.77 -11.26 -9.05
CA GLN A 243 -29.88 -11.07 -10.01
C GLN A 243 -29.43 -10.88 -11.47
N ARG A 244 -28.22 -11.37 -11.83
CA ARG A 244 -27.67 -11.35 -13.20
C ARG A 244 -27.88 -12.68 -13.92
N PHE A 245 -29.14 -13.07 -14.08
CA PHE A 245 -29.52 -14.30 -14.79
C PHE A 245 -29.17 -14.29 -16.28
N ASP A 246 -28.89 -13.11 -16.82
CA ASP A 246 -28.40 -12.86 -18.18
C ASP A 246 -26.92 -13.22 -18.37
N CYS A 247 -26.17 -13.44 -17.29
CA CYS A 247 -24.74 -13.72 -17.34
C CYS A 247 -24.41 -15.15 -16.94
N LYS A 248 -23.35 -15.70 -17.55
CA LYS A 248 -22.68 -16.88 -17.00
C LYS A 248 -22.02 -16.50 -15.67
N GLN A 249 -21.94 -17.46 -14.76
CA GLN A 249 -21.30 -17.28 -13.46
C GLN A 249 -20.37 -18.45 -13.15
N VAL A 250 -19.60 -18.27 -12.08
CA VAL A 250 -18.85 -19.32 -11.41
C VAL A 250 -19.19 -19.30 -9.93
N VAL A 251 -19.15 -20.47 -9.30
CA VAL A 251 -19.29 -20.60 -7.84
C VAL A 251 -17.89 -20.69 -7.24
N ILE A 252 -17.65 -20.01 -6.13
CA ILE A 252 -16.40 -20.03 -5.39
C ILE A 252 -16.71 -20.61 -4.01
N ALA A 253 -16.16 -21.78 -3.75
CA ALA A 253 -16.13 -22.38 -2.43
C ALA A 253 -14.92 -21.86 -1.68
N LEU A 254 -15.13 -21.30 -0.49
CA LEU A 254 -14.08 -20.76 0.35
C LEU A 254 -14.06 -21.50 1.69
N VAL A 255 -12.87 -21.93 2.10
CA VAL A 255 -12.62 -22.55 3.41
C VAL A 255 -11.79 -21.59 4.27
N ILE A 256 -12.34 -21.21 5.42
CA ILE A 256 -11.69 -20.29 6.38
C ILE A 256 -11.72 -20.89 7.79
N THR A 257 -10.84 -20.40 8.66
CA THR A 257 -10.97 -20.61 10.11
C THR A 257 -12.08 -19.74 10.71
N PRO A 258 -12.52 -20.00 11.95
CA PRO A 258 -13.47 -19.13 12.66
C PRO A 258 -12.99 -17.67 12.81
N GLU A 259 -11.67 -17.45 12.87
CA GLU A 259 -11.04 -16.14 12.92
C GLU A 259 -10.95 -15.45 11.54
N GLY A 260 -11.36 -16.14 10.47
CA GLY A 260 -11.40 -15.61 9.11
C GLY A 260 -10.13 -15.83 8.28
N PHE A 261 -9.21 -16.71 8.70
CA PHE A 261 -8.01 -16.99 7.91
C PHE A 261 -8.31 -17.93 6.75
N PRO A 262 -7.99 -17.57 5.49
CA PRO A 262 -8.25 -18.42 4.35
C PRO A 262 -7.30 -19.62 4.30
N LEU A 263 -7.86 -20.81 4.07
CA LEU A 263 -7.15 -22.08 4.02
C LEU A 263 -7.17 -22.74 2.65
N ALA A 264 -8.22 -22.52 1.86
CA ALA A 264 -8.33 -22.96 0.49
C ALA A 264 -9.51 -22.26 -0.19
N TYR A 265 -9.48 -22.22 -1.52
CA TYR A 265 -10.69 -22.01 -2.31
C TYR A 265 -10.73 -22.96 -3.51
N GLU A 266 -11.93 -23.17 -4.03
CA GLU A 266 -12.19 -23.89 -5.27
C GLU A 266 -13.18 -23.10 -6.13
N VAL A 267 -12.91 -23.07 -7.44
CA VAL A 267 -13.82 -22.47 -8.43
C VAL A 267 -14.57 -23.61 -9.10
N MET A 268 -15.88 -23.62 -8.91
CA MET A 268 -16.81 -24.65 -9.35
C MET A 268 -17.69 -24.12 -10.48
N ASP A 269 -18.38 -25.04 -11.16
CA ASP A 269 -19.30 -24.69 -12.24
C ASP A 269 -20.41 -23.75 -11.73
N GLY A 270 -20.77 -22.76 -12.55
CA GLY A 270 -21.76 -21.73 -12.19
C GLY A 270 -23.17 -22.23 -11.87
N ASN A 271 -23.47 -23.50 -12.17
CA ASN A 271 -24.72 -24.18 -11.85
C ASN A 271 -24.61 -25.16 -10.67
N THR A 272 -23.50 -25.12 -9.93
CA THR A 272 -23.33 -25.90 -8.69
C THR A 272 -24.38 -25.46 -7.67
N SER A 273 -25.06 -26.42 -7.06
CA SER A 273 -26.07 -26.19 -6.02
C SER A 273 -25.45 -26.29 -4.63
N ASP A 274 -25.83 -25.37 -3.74
CA ASP A 274 -25.41 -25.38 -2.34
C ASP A 274 -25.71 -26.70 -1.60
N LYS A 275 -26.67 -27.49 -2.09
CA LYS A 275 -27.08 -28.77 -1.47
C LYS A 275 -26.24 -29.98 -1.89
N THR A 276 -25.40 -29.84 -2.90
CA THR A 276 -24.69 -30.96 -3.56
C THR A 276 -23.20 -31.02 -3.24
N THR A 277 -22.75 -30.16 -2.33
CA THR A 277 -21.36 -29.93 -1.93
C THR A 277 -21.28 -29.91 -0.42
#